data_AF-A0A2D3VYZ3-F1
#
_entry.id   AF-A0A2D3VYZ3-F1
#
_cell.length_a   1.000
_cell.length_b   1.000
_cell.length_c   1.000
_cell.angle_alpha   90.00
_cell.angle_beta   90.00
_cell.angle_gamma   90.00
#
_symmetry.space_group_name_H-M   'P 1'
#
loop_
_entity.id
_entity.type
_entity.pdbx_description
1 polymer ?
#
loop_
_entity_poly.entity_id
_entity_poly.type
_entity_poly.pdbx_seq_one_letter_code
_entity_poly.pdbx_strand_id
1 'polypeptide(L)'
;MRRKRSSSGIIILVFFIVVVAALAYVYNSSIFERKTPIVELEKEIDWNLKQPIKVKIKDESGIKFVRAVLSDGANSITLEKRVFDQVQKEVILDIEFPRTGFVGNKKHFELAIEAIDASKWNFFAGNSVVQKALINVDTKKPELFIVNNSYKIIKGGAAVVVFKAHDENLESLYIQTNFGKNFYPTPFYKDGFFVSLLAWPSDEENFSAKIIATDKAGNISKESVRFYLKNRKYRVSKINLKDNFLDGKIADLASELSQNASSMTPLERFKFINEDVRRGNEEIIKKITSKVPKERMESFSVTPFYPLKNAAAVASFGDHRFYRYQNSEVSQSFHVGLDLASTAEATILSSNEGKVVFAEQNGIYGENLIIAHGLGLYTLYGHCSNFLVSLGDEVKKDQPVAKTGVTGLALGDHLHFGVLVQGIEVRPEEWMDSSWLQDNIFSVLDASKKIIDR
;
A
#
# COMPACT_ATOMS: atom_id res chain seq x y z
N MET A 1 -55.21 -14.22 78.62
CA MET A 1 -53.85 -13.63 78.49
C MET A 1 -53.58 -13.33 77.02
N ARG A 2 -53.54 -12.05 76.62
CA ARG A 2 -53.31 -11.60 75.23
C ARG A 2 -51.86 -11.11 75.14
N ARG A 3 -50.99 -11.89 74.48
CA ARG A 3 -49.55 -11.61 74.32
C ARG A 3 -49.38 -10.32 73.52
N LYS A 4 -48.90 -9.23 74.14
CA LYS A 4 -48.46 -8.00 73.42
C LYS A 4 -47.28 -8.41 72.53
N ARG A 5 -47.51 -8.55 71.22
CA ARG A 5 -46.44 -8.70 70.22
C ARG A 5 -45.60 -7.42 70.25
N SER A 6 -44.31 -7.56 70.52
CA SER A 6 -43.33 -6.46 70.52
C SER A 6 -43.26 -5.84 69.12
N SER A 7 -43.60 -4.55 69.00
CA SER A 7 -43.51 -3.76 67.76
C SER A 7 -42.07 -3.55 67.29
N SER A 8 -41.07 -3.76 68.16
CA SER A 8 -39.65 -3.58 67.86
C SER A 8 -39.14 -4.57 66.81
N GLY A 9 -39.61 -5.83 66.83
CA GLY A 9 -39.20 -6.85 65.86
C GLY A 9 -39.73 -6.59 64.44
N ILE A 10 -40.91 -5.97 64.33
CA ILE A 10 -41.50 -5.59 63.03
C ILE A 10 -40.75 -4.40 62.43
N ILE A 11 -40.36 -3.42 63.25
CA ILE A 11 -39.56 -2.26 62.80
C ILE A 11 -38.18 -2.71 62.30
N ILE A 12 -37.51 -3.63 63.03
CA ILE A 12 -36.21 -4.18 62.61
C ILE A 12 -36.35 -4.98 61.32
N LEU A 13 -37.41 -5.79 61.18
CA LEU A 13 -37.66 -6.57 59.97
C LEU A 13 -37.95 -5.67 58.75
N VAL A 14 -38.77 -4.63 58.92
CA VAL A 14 -39.06 -3.64 57.87
C VAL A 14 -37.79 -2.87 57.49
N PHE A 15 -36.99 -2.44 58.47
CA PHE A 15 -35.70 -1.81 58.21
C PHE A 15 -34.76 -2.74 57.44
N PHE A 16 -34.67 -4.01 57.82
CA PHE A 16 -33.85 -5.00 57.12
C PHE A 16 -34.34 -5.22 55.69
N ILE A 17 -35.65 -5.30 55.46
CA ILE A 17 -36.23 -5.41 54.11
C ILE A 17 -35.91 -4.18 53.26
N VAL A 18 -36.02 -2.97 53.83
CA VAL A 18 -35.67 -1.72 53.13
C VAL A 18 -34.19 -1.69 52.78
N VAL A 19 -33.31 -2.13 53.69
CA VAL A 19 -31.87 -2.22 53.44
C VAL A 19 -31.58 -3.25 52.35
N VAL A 20 -32.18 -4.44 52.39
CA VAL A 20 -31.98 -5.47 51.36
C VAL A 20 -32.53 -5.00 50.00
N ALA A 21 -33.68 -4.34 49.97
CA ALA A 21 -34.24 -3.77 48.74
C ALA A 21 -33.36 -2.63 48.18
N ALA A 22 -32.82 -1.78 49.05
CA ALA A 22 -31.87 -0.73 48.66
C ALA A 22 -30.56 -1.33 48.12
N LEU A 23 -30.02 -2.37 48.76
CA LEU A 23 -28.84 -3.08 48.28
C LEU A 23 -29.10 -3.78 46.95
N ALA A 24 -30.26 -4.41 46.78
CA ALA A 24 -30.66 -5.03 45.51
C ALA A 24 -30.86 -3.98 44.40
N TYR A 25 -31.39 -2.80 44.72
CA TYR A 25 -31.51 -1.69 43.79
C TYR A 25 -30.13 -1.16 43.38
N VAL A 26 -29.21 -0.95 44.33
CA VAL A 26 -27.82 -0.54 44.05
C VAL A 26 -27.11 -1.61 43.21
N TYR A 27 -27.34 -2.89 43.47
CA TYR A 27 -26.71 -3.97 42.74
C TYR A 27 -27.21 -4.09 41.29
N ASN A 28 -28.49 -3.81 41.03
CA ASN A 28 -29.12 -4.00 39.71
C ASN A 28 -29.32 -2.71 38.91
N SER A 29 -29.08 -1.53 39.48
CA SER A 29 -29.27 -0.25 38.80
C SER A 29 -28.07 0.10 37.93
N SER A 30 -28.32 0.49 36.68
CA SER A 30 -27.31 1.01 35.76
C SER A 30 -26.63 2.29 36.27
N ILE A 31 -27.26 2.99 37.22
CA ILE A 31 -26.70 4.20 37.84
C ILE A 31 -25.53 3.86 38.78
N PHE A 32 -25.44 2.62 39.27
CA PHE A 32 -24.38 2.14 40.17
C PHE A 32 -23.50 1.06 39.50
N GLU A 33 -23.32 1.16 38.19
CA GLU A 33 -22.44 0.24 37.46
C GLU A 33 -20.96 0.39 37.87
N ARG A 34 -20.16 -0.64 37.59
CA ARG A 34 -18.81 -0.83 38.15
C ARG A 34 -17.69 -0.88 37.12
N LYS A 35 -18.01 -0.68 35.84
CA LYS A 35 -17.02 -0.65 34.77
C LYS A 35 -16.30 0.70 34.84
N THR A 36 -14.98 0.67 34.75
CA THR A 36 -14.20 1.90 34.62
C THR A 36 -14.25 2.41 33.18
N PRO A 37 -14.07 3.73 32.97
CA PRO A 37 -13.84 4.27 31.63
C PRO A 37 -12.71 3.54 30.90
N ILE A 38 -12.83 3.45 29.57
CA ILE A 38 -11.78 2.92 28.70
C ILE A 38 -11.01 4.10 28.11
N VAL A 39 -9.71 4.15 28.38
CA VAL A 39 -8.79 5.14 27.79
C VAL A 39 -7.95 4.44 26.72
N GLU A 40 -8.18 4.80 25.46
CA GLU A 40 -7.38 4.34 24.32
C GLU A 40 -6.08 5.17 24.27
N LEU A 41 -5.05 4.68 24.96
CA LEU A 41 -3.72 5.27 25.02
C LEU A 41 -2.65 4.19 24.92
N GLU A 42 -1.70 4.37 24.00
CA GLU A 42 -0.56 3.48 23.83
C GLU A 42 0.40 3.56 25.03
N LYS A 43 1.12 2.47 25.31
CA LYS A 43 2.03 2.41 26.46
C LYS A 43 3.31 3.23 26.25
N GLU A 44 3.77 3.32 25.01
CA GLU A 44 4.96 4.07 24.61
C GLU A 44 4.59 4.88 23.37
N ILE A 45 4.93 6.17 23.35
CA ILE A 45 4.60 7.10 22.27
C ILE A 45 5.86 7.91 21.95
N ASP A 46 6.36 7.77 20.73
CA ASP A 46 7.38 8.65 20.18
C ASP A 46 6.72 9.93 19.69
N TRP A 47 7.25 11.11 20.05
CA TRP A 47 6.58 12.38 19.80
C TRP A 47 7.51 13.51 19.37
N ASN A 48 7.20 14.14 18.23
CA ASN A 48 7.94 15.29 17.69
C ASN A 48 7.49 16.67 18.18
N LEU A 49 6.56 16.73 19.13
CA LEU A 49 6.01 17.95 19.74
C LEU A 49 5.22 18.86 18.77
N LYS A 50 4.96 18.45 17.53
CA LYS A 50 4.24 19.28 16.53
C LYS A 50 2.77 18.92 16.42
N GLN A 51 2.44 17.63 16.45
CA GLN A 51 1.07 17.16 16.38
C GLN A 51 0.55 16.82 17.77
N PRO A 52 -0.71 17.12 18.14
CA PRO A 52 -1.24 16.72 19.44
C PRO A 52 -1.38 15.21 19.55
N ILE A 53 -1.17 14.65 20.75
CA ILE A 53 -1.48 13.25 21.04
C ILE A 53 -3.00 13.14 21.20
N LYS A 54 -3.64 12.37 20.32
CA LYS A 54 -5.10 12.14 20.39
C LYS A 54 -5.40 11.00 21.35
N VAL A 55 -6.16 11.29 22.40
CA VAL A 55 -6.60 10.28 23.38
C VAL A 55 -8.11 10.15 23.32
N LYS A 56 -8.58 8.94 23.06
CA LYS A 56 -10.00 8.62 23.02
C LYS A 56 -10.43 7.96 24.32
N ILE A 57 -11.47 8.49 24.94
CA ILE A 57 -12.00 7.99 26.22
C ILE A 57 -13.47 7.64 26.01
N LYS A 58 -13.88 6.45 26.46
CA LYS A 58 -15.26 5.97 26.34
C LYS A 58 -15.77 5.43 27.66
N ASP A 59 -17.04 5.67 27.93
CA ASP A 59 -17.74 5.10 29.07
C ASP A 59 -19.26 4.96 28.80
N GLU A 60 -19.89 3.89 29.29
CA GLU A 60 -21.33 3.64 29.09
C GLU A 60 -22.21 4.59 29.92
N SER A 61 -21.79 4.89 31.16
CA SER A 61 -22.45 5.82 32.10
C SER A 61 -22.17 7.29 31.76
N GLY A 62 -21.16 7.52 30.94
CA GLY A 62 -20.73 8.84 30.51
C GLY A 62 -19.62 9.39 31.39
N ILE A 63 -18.76 10.19 30.79
CA ILE A 63 -17.56 10.75 31.39
C ILE A 63 -17.91 12.08 32.04
N LYS A 64 -17.56 12.24 33.32
CA LYS A 64 -17.79 13.49 34.07
C LYS A 64 -16.51 14.31 34.25
N PHE A 65 -15.36 13.66 34.22
CA PHE A 65 -14.08 14.31 34.48
C PHE A 65 -12.97 13.63 33.71
N VAL A 66 -12.08 14.44 33.15
CA VAL A 66 -10.84 14.00 32.54
C VAL A 66 -9.70 14.94 32.92
N ARG A 67 -8.52 14.38 33.16
CA ARG A 67 -7.31 15.13 33.44
C ARG A 67 -6.11 14.45 32.79
N ALA A 68 -5.34 15.24 32.05
CA ALA A 68 -4.07 14.83 31.46
C ALA A 68 -2.92 15.51 32.22
N VAL A 69 -1.99 14.71 32.73
CA VAL A 69 -0.81 15.19 33.46
C VAL A 69 0.44 14.66 32.77
N LEU A 70 1.38 15.54 32.48
CA LEU A 70 2.71 15.17 31.99
C LEU A 70 3.71 15.31 33.12
N SER A 71 4.53 14.28 33.34
CA SER A 71 5.55 14.23 34.38
C SER A 71 6.92 13.98 33.78
N ASP A 72 7.95 14.65 34.30
CA ASP A 72 9.35 14.38 33.96
C ASP A 72 10.07 13.54 35.05
N GLY A 73 9.29 13.01 35.99
CA GLY A 73 9.72 12.28 37.19
C GLY A 73 10.00 13.15 38.42
N ALA A 74 10.31 14.43 38.25
CA ALA A 74 10.57 15.37 39.35
C ALA A 74 9.47 16.43 39.49
N ASN A 75 8.97 16.91 38.35
CA ASN A 75 7.91 17.89 38.22
C ASN A 75 6.77 17.30 37.38
N SER A 76 5.55 17.78 37.61
CA SER A 76 4.37 17.42 36.83
C SER A 76 3.59 18.67 36.45
N ILE A 77 3.06 18.70 35.22
CA ILE A 77 2.19 19.75 34.72
C ILE A 77 0.87 19.15 34.26
N THR A 78 -0.24 19.80 34.60
CA THR A 78 -1.54 19.44 34.05
C THR A 78 -1.66 20.07 32.67
N LEU A 79 -1.71 19.23 31.63
CA LEU A 79 -1.86 19.68 30.24
C LEU A 79 -3.31 20.03 29.94
N GLU A 80 -4.23 19.22 30.47
CA GLU A 80 -5.65 19.41 30.25
C GLU A 80 -6.45 18.94 31.45
N LYS A 81 -7.55 19.64 31.75
CA LYS A 81 -8.51 19.26 32.78
C LYS A 81 -9.90 19.73 32.34
N ARG A 82 -10.83 18.80 32.16
CA ARG A 82 -12.23 19.11 31.82
C ARG A 82 -13.17 18.47 32.84
N VAL A 83 -14.18 19.23 33.23
CA VAL A 83 -15.33 18.77 34.02
C VAL A 83 -16.54 18.94 33.12
N PHE A 84 -17.38 17.90 33.01
CA PHE A 84 -18.54 17.90 32.12
C PHE A 84 -19.82 18.04 32.94
N ASP A 85 -20.52 19.16 32.78
CA ASP A 85 -21.85 19.36 33.36
C ASP A 85 -22.89 18.43 32.71
N GLN A 86 -22.72 18.17 31.39
CA GLN A 86 -23.47 17.17 30.65
C GLN A 86 -22.54 16.02 30.27
N VAL A 87 -22.84 14.83 30.80
CA VAL A 87 -21.99 13.64 30.66
C VAL A 87 -21.90 13.20 29.20
N GLN A 88 -20.69 12.90 28.75
CA GLN A 88 -20.42 12.47 27.38
C GLN A 88 -19.98 11.01 27.38
N LYS A 89 -20.62 10.16 26.56
CA LYS A 89 -20.21 8.75 26.44
C LYS A 89 -18.85 8.56 25.79
N GLU A 90 -18.41 9.56 25.03
CA GLU A 90 -17.14 9.56 24.31
C GLU A 90 -16.54 10.96 24.38
N VAL A 91 -15.26 11.05 24.74
CA VAL A 91 -14.46 12.27 24.81
C VAL A 91 -13.17 12.05 24.04
N ILE A 92 -12.79 13.03 23.22
CA ILE A 92 -11.50 13.06 22.51
C ILE A 92 -10.70 14.24 23.07
N LEU A 93 -9.47 13.96 23.50
CA LEU A 93 -8.50 14.95 23.97
C LEU A 93 -7.40 15.10 22.93
N ASP A 94 -7.06 16.35 22.59
CA ASP A 94 -5.92 16.70 21.75
C ASP A 94 -4.83 17.27 22.67
N ILE A 95 -3.94 16.39 23.14
CA ILE A 95 -2.93 16.74 24.13
C ILE A 95 -1.74 17.42 23.44
N GLU A 96 -1.61 18.73 23.64
CA GLU A 96 -0.47 19.53 23.16
C GLU A 96 0.68 19.55 24.17
N PHE A 97 1.91 19.65 23.67
CA PHE A 97 3.09 19.80 24.53
C PHE A 97 3.11 21.21 25.15
N PRO A 98 3.43 21.36 26.45
CA PRO A 98 3.37 22.65 27.12
C PRO A 98 4.40 23.62 26.54
N ARG A 99 4.00 24.87 26.27
CA ARG A 99 4.86 25.91 25.67
C ARG A 99 5.88 26.53 26.63
N THR A 100 5.71 26.36 27.94
CA THR A 100 6.51 27.02 28.99
C THR A 100 7.59 26.08 29.54
N GLY A 101 8.58 26.66 30.27
CA GLY A 101 9.89 26.11 30.72
C GLY A 101 9.97 24.75 31.44
N PHE A 102 8.99 23.88 31.28
CA PHE A 102 9.02 22.44 31.55
C PHE A 102 10.04 21.70 30.66
N VAL A 103 10.61 22.39 29.66
CA VAL A 103 11.67 21.90 28.77
C VAL A 103 13.02 21.97 29.46
N GLY A 104 13.31 21.00 30.33
CA GLY A 104 14.69 20.55 30.50
C GLY A 104 15.17 19.79 29.25
N ASN A 105 16.46 19.47 29.14
CA ASN A 105 17.01 18.58 28.09
C ASN A 105 16.52 17.11 28.21
N LYS A 106 15.39 16.86 28.86
CA LYS A 106 14.83 15.52 29.06
C LYS A 106 14.09 15.08 27.79
N LYS A 107 14.32 13.83 27.43
CA LYS A 107 13.68 13.17 26.28
C LYS A 107 12.59 12.17 26.67
N HIS A 108 12.39 11.93 27.98
CA HIS A 108 11.45 10.92 28.46
C HIS A 108 10.51 11.56 29.47
N PHE A 109 9.21 11.36 29.27
CA PHE A 109 8.14 11.85 30.15
C PHE A 109 7.10 10.75 30.38
N GLU A 110 6.31 10.87 31.44
CA GLU A 110 5.14 10.02 31.68
C GLU A 110 3.88 10.87 31.48
N LEU A 111 3.03 10.48 30.52
CA LEU A 111 1.69 11.04 30.34
C LEU A 111 0.70 10.16 31.09
N ALA A 112 0.02 10.74 32.08
CA ALA A 112 -1.07 10.09 32.81
C ALA A 112 -2.40 10.71 32.42
N ILE A 113 -3.32 9.88 31.93
CA ILE A 113 -4.70 10.26 31.62
C ILE A 113 -5.60 9.65 32.69
N GLU A 114 -6.18 10.51 33.50
CA GLU A 114 -7.20 10.17 34.47
C GLU A 114 -8.58 10.45 33.88
N ALA A 115 -9.48 9.47 33.96
CA ALA A 115 -10.88 9.62 33.60
C ALA A 115 -11.78 9.13 34.75
N ILE A 116 -12.90 9.82 34.96
CA ILE A 116 -13.90 9.44 35.94
C ILE A 116 -15.28 9.47 35.26
N ASP A 117 -16.05 8.40 35.45
CA ASP A 117 -17.42 8.29 34.94
C ASP A 117 -18.44 9.02 35.82
N ALA A 118 -19.67 9.10 35.33
CA ALA A 118 -20.81 9.68 36.01
C ALA A 118 -21.63 8.69 36.84
N SER A 119 -21.17 7.44 36.99
CA SER A 119 -21.84 6.47 37.84
C SER A 119 -21.85 6.94 39.29
N LYS A 120 -22.81 6.44 40.07
CA LYS A 120 -22.94 6.70 41.50
C LYS A 120 -22.24 5.65 42.36
N TRP A 121 -21.49 4.74 41.74
CA TRP A 121 -20.63 3.80 42.44
C TRP A 121 -19.56 4.55 43.27
N ASN A 122 -18.96 3.87 44.24
CA ASN A 122 -18.00 4.48 45.19
C ASN A 122 -18.55 5.74 45.90
N PHE A 123 -19.71 5.63 46.58
CA PHE A 123 -20.33 6.74 47.32
C PHE A 123 -20.54 8.01 46.45
N PHE A 124 -21.14 7.85 45.27
CA PHE A 124 -21.38 8.93 44.30
C PHE A 124 -20.12 9.52 43.64
N ALA A 125 -18.93 8.96 43.90
CA ALA A 125 -17.68 9.41 43.31
C ALA A 125 -17.39 8.82 41.91
N GLY A 126 -18.15 7.82 41.46
CA GLY A 126 -17.99 7.14 40.17
C GLY A 126 -16.81 6.16 40.13
N ASN A 127 -16.63 5.48 39.00
CA ASN A 127 -15.42 4.70 38.74
C ASN A 127 -14.36 5.60 38.09
N SER A 128 -13.10 5.35 38.43
CA SER A 128 -11.96 6.10 37.92
C SER A 128 -10.90 5.16 37.37
N VAL A 129 -10.21 5.61 36.32
CA VAL A 129 -9.05 4.94 35.74
C VAL A 129 -7.95 5.97 35.54
N VAL A 130 -6.70 5.54 35.74
CA VAL A 130 -5.50 6.29 35.33
C VAL A 130 -4.71 5.40 34.38
N GLN A 131 -4.66 5.78 33.11
CA GLN A 131 -3.84 5.12 32.11
C GLN A 131 -2.57 5.94 31.90
N LYS A 132 -1.42 5.26 31.84
CA LYS A 132 -0.10 5.90 31.68
C LYS A 132 0.56 5.49 30.38
N ALA A 133 1.30 6.44 29.79
CA ALA A 133 2.15 6.24 28.64
C ALA A 133 3.54 6.84 28.89
N LEU A 134 4.58 6.13 28.47
CA LEU A 134 5.93 6.69 28.34
C LEU A 134 6.00 7.48 27.05
N ILE A 135 6.39 8.75 27.14
CA ILE A 135 6.57 9.65 26.01
C ILE A 135 8.05 9.81 25.73
N ASN A 136 8.48 9.41 24.54
CA ASN A 136 9.84 9.61 24.04
C ASN A 136 9.82 10.81 23.09
N VAL A 137 10.48 11.89 23.48
CA VAL A 137 10.56 13.10 22.66
C VAL A 137 11.71 12.96 21.67
N ASP A 138 11.35 12.89 20.39
CA ASP A 138 12.29 12.94 19.27
C ASP A 138 11.87 14.00 18.26
N THR A 139 12.70 15.03 18.14
CA THR A 139 12.49 16.15 17.21
C THR A 139 13.46 16.13 16.02
N LYS A 140 14.38 15.15 15.98
CA LYS A 140 15.36 15.00 14.91
C LYS A 140 14.66 14.33 13.73
N LYS A 141 14.88 14.86 12.52
CA LYS A 141 14.35 14.22 11.31
C LYS A 141 15.27 13.10 10.84
N PRO A 142 14.75 12.08 10.15
CA PRO A 142 15.56 11.08 9.48
C PRO A 142 16.61 11.71 8.56
N GLU A 143 17.83 11.19 8.59
CA GLU A 143 18.86 11.53 7.61
C GLU A 143 18.42 11.00 6.24
N LEU A 144 18.41 11.86 5.23
CA LEU A 144 18.00 11.51 3.87
C LEU A 144 18.80 12.29 2.84
N PHE A 145 19.49 11.57 1.94
CA PHE A 145 20.10 12.18 0.76
C PHE A 145 20.27 11.17 -0.37
N ILE A 146 20.24 11.66 -1.61
CA ILE A 146 20.47 10.85 -2.81
C ILE A 146 21.97 10.63 -2.99
N VAL A 147 22.37 9.38 -3.18
CA VAL A 147 23.75 8.97 -3.50
C VAL A 147 23.98 9.13 -5.00
N ASN A 148 23.07 8.55 -5.81
CA ASN A 148 23.12 8.63 -7.26
C ASN A 148 21.77 8.25 -7.87
N ASN A 149 21.52 8.63 -9.12
CA ASN A 149 20.36 8.19 -9.88
C ASN A 149 20.64 8.19 -11.38
N SER A 150 19.81 7.50 -12.17
CA SER A 150 19.86 7.61 -13.63
C SER A 150 19.74 9.08 -14.04
N TYR A 151 20.49 9.50 -15.06
CA TYR A 151 20.44 10.88 -15.52
C TYR A 151 19.06 11.27 -16.09
N LYS A 152 18.41 10.35 -16.80
CA LYS A 152 17.15 10.59 -17.52
C LYS A 152 16.10 9.54 -17.18
N ILE A 153 14.84 9.91 -17.37
CA ILE A 153 13.69 8.99 -17.44
C ILE A 153 12.83 9.38 -18.63
N ILE A 154 12.42 8.40 -19.41
CA ILE A 154 11.57 8.59 -20.60
C ILE A 154 10.11 8.35 -20.20
N LYS A 155 9.15 9.09 -20.79
CA LYS A 155 7.72 8.80 -20.64
C LYS A 155 7.43 7.37 -21.10
N GLY A 156 6.85 6.53 -20.24
CA GLY A 156 6.68 5.08 -20.45
C GLY A 156 7.91 4.23 -20.12
N GLY A 157 8.98 4.82 -19.57
CA GLY A 157 10.25 4.13 -19.30
C GLY A 157 10.58 3.98 -17.81
N ALA A 158 11.78 3.50 -17.54
CA ALA A 158 12.28 3.25 -16.18
C ALA A 158 13.56 4.03 -15.84
N ALA A 159 13.87 4.11 -14.55
CA ALA A 159 15.10 4.67 -14.02
C ALA A 159 15.44 4.04 -12.66
N VAL A 160 16.65 4.27 -12.15
CA VAL A 160 17.09 3.81 -10.82
C VAL A 160 17.51 4.99 -9.96
N VAL A 161 17.28 4.88 -8.65
CA VAL A 161 17.81 5.79 -7.63
C VAL A 161 18.44 5.00 -6.50
N VAL A 162 19.59 5.46 -6.01
CA VAL A 162 20.27 5.00 -4.80
C VAL A 162 20.35 6.17 -3.83
N PHE A 163 19.98 5.93 -2.58
CA PHE A 163 19.95 6.98 -1.55
C PHE A 163 20.27 6.40 -0.18
N LYS A 164 20.70 7.28 0.73
CA LYS A 164 20.83 6.96 2.15
C LYS A 164 19.59 7.42 2.88
N ALA A 165 19.05 6.57 3.74
CA ALA A 165 18.02 6.91 4.71
C ALA A 165 18.39 6.29 6.05
N HIS A 166 18.52 7.08 7.11
CA HIS A 166 18.90 6.58 8.42
C HIS A 166 18.19 7.33 9.54
N ASP A 167 17.58 6.55 10.43
CA ASP A 167 17.01 6.98 11.69
C ASP A 167 16.96 5.77 12.64
N GLU A 168 17.17 5.95 13.94
CA GLU A 168 17.10 4.87 14.93
C GLU A 168 15.68 4.29 15.01
N ASN A 169 14.67 5.12 14.73
CA ASN A 169 13.24 4.79 14.80
C ASN A 169 12.54 5.01 13.46
N LEU A 170 13.20 4.69 12.34
CA LEU A 170 12.60 4.81 11.02
C LEU A 170 11.32 3.94 10.92
N GLU A 171 10.18 4.58 10.67
CA GLU A 171 8.87 3.92 10.60
C GLU A 171 8.49 3.59 9.15
N SER A 172 8.65 4.55 8.24
CA SER A 172 8.29 4.36 6.84
C SER A 172 9.27 5.01 5.87
N LEU A 173 9.45 4.33 4.72
CA LEU A 173 10.35 4.77 3.66
C LEU A 173 9.77 4.37 2.30
N TYR A 174 9.53 5.36 1.44
CA TYR A 174 9.00 5.16 0.10
C TYR A 174 9.32 6.34 -0.82
N ILE A 175 9.15 6.15 -2.13
CA ILE A 175 9.25 7.20 -3.14
C ILE A 175 7.86 7.48 -3.70
N GLN A 176 7.33 8.67 -3.47
CA GLN A 176 6.01 9.09 -3.94
C GLN A 176 6.12 9.85 -5.26
N THR A 177 5.27 9.50 -6.22
CA THR A 177 5.16 10.21 -7.50
C THR A 177 3.98 11.19 -7.55
N ASN A 178 3.96 12.08 -8.54
CA ASN A 178 2.86 13.02 -8.77
C ASN A 178 1.52 12.35 -9.08
N PHE A 179 1.53 11.11 -9.59
CA PHE A 179 0.33 10.33 -9.90
C PHE A 179 -0.08 9.40 -8.73
N GLY A 180 0.41 9.67 -7.52
CA GLY A 180 -0.03 8.98 -6.30
C GLY A 180 0.51 7.58 -6.10
N LYS A 181 1.47 7.12 -6.91
CA LYS A 181 2.13 5.82 -6.73
C LYS A 181 3.28 5.93 -5.74
N ASN A 182 3.31 5.01 -4.79
CA ASN A 182 4.46 4.76 -3.94
C ASN A 182 5.30 3.61 -4.52
N PHE A 183 6.58 3.88 -4.74
CA PHE A 183 7.61 2.87 -5.00
C PHE A 183 8.35 2.59 -3.69
N TYR A 184 8.64 1.33 -3.42
CA TYR A 184 9.33 0.90 -2.22
C TYR A 184 10.77 0.53 -2.55
N PRO A 185 11.74 1.01 -1.76
CA PRO A 185 13.13 0.67 -1.96
C PRO A 185 13.49 -0.70 -1.36
N THR A 186 14.60 -1.26 -1.84
CA THR A 186 15.27 -2.44 -1.27
C THR A 186 16.57 -2.00 -0.58
N PRO A 187 16.94 -2.55 0.59
CA PRO A 187 18.24 -2.25 1.21
C PRO A 187 19.39 -2.62 0.27
N PHE A 188 20.44 -1.80 0.20
CA PHE A 188 21.46 -1.88 -0.84
C PHE A 188 22.87 -1.77 -0.28
N TYR A 189 23.69 -2.81 -0.48
CA TYR A 189 25.15 -2.83 -0.25
C TYR A 189 25.64 -2.60 1.20
N LYS A 190 25.22 -1.52 1.88
CA LYS A 190 25.52 -1.23 3.29
C LYS A 190 24.28 -0.79 4.06
N ASP A 191 24.34 -0.88 5.38
CA ASP A 191 23.25 -0.43 6.25
C ASP A 191 22.94 1.06 6.07
N GLY A 192 21.64 1.37 6.05
CA GLY A 192 21.14 2.73 5.80
C GLY A 192 21.13 3.15 4.33
N PHE A 193 21.60 2.32 3.40
CA PHE A 193 21.53 2.60 1.97
C PHE A 193 20.46 1.76 1.27
N PHE A 194 19.83 2.37 0.28
CA PHE A 194 18.64 1.86 -0.37
C PHE A 194 18.70 2.11 -1.88
N VAL A 195 18.11 1.19 -2.65
CA VAL A 195 17.95 1.29 -4.10
C VAL A 195 16.49 1.10 -4.49
N SER A 196 16.04 1.79 -5.52
CA SER A 196 14.71 1.55 -6.09
C SER A 196 14.71 1.79 -7.59
N LEU A 197 14.04 0.90 -8.33
CA LEU A 197 13.61 1.17 -9.70
C LEU A 197 12.33 2.02 -9.65
N LEU A 198 12.26 3.01 -10.54
CA LEU A 198 11.12 3.90 -10.75
C LEU A 198 10.62 3.76 -12.19
N ALA A 199 9.34 4.02 -12.38
CA ALA A 199 8.69 4.01 -13.68
C ALA A 199 7.85 5.26 -13.90
N TRP A 200 7.93 5.80 -15.11
CA TRP A 200 7.03 6.84 -15.60
C TRP A 200 6.02 6.17 -16.54
N PRO A 201 4.72 6.11 -16.19
CA PRO A 201 3.69 5.54 -17.07
C PRO A 201 3.62 6.23 -18.44
N SER A 202 3.18 5.50 -19.47
CA SER A 202 3.08 6.01 -20.85
C SER A 202 1.89 6.94 -21.08
N ASP A 203 0.90 6.92 -20.20
CA ASP A 203 -0.29 7.77 -20.22
C ASP A 203 -0.08 9.06 -19.40
N GLU A 204 0.76 9.03 -18.36
CA GLU A 204 1.08 10.19 -17.52
C GLU A 204 1.86 11.29 -18.26
N GLU A 205 1.36 12.53 -18.25
CA GLU A 205 1.96 13.67 -18.97
C GLU A 205 3.25 14.19 -18.32
N ASN A 206 3.30 14.19 -16.99
CA ASN A 206 4.41 14.73 -16.21
C ASN A 206 4.92 13.70 -15.21
N PHE A 207 6.19 13.83 -14.82
CA PHE A 207 6.81 12.96 -13.83
C PHE A 207 7.57 13.75 -12.78
N SER A 208 7.32 13.43 -11.52
CA SER A 208 8.17 13.82 -10.40
C SER A 208 8.14 12.72 -9.36
N ALA A 209 9.26 12.57 -8.63
CA ALA A 209 9.41 11.57 -7.59
C ALA A 209 10.10 12.19 -6.37
N LYS A 210 9.56 11.92 -5.18
CA LYS A 210 10.13 12.38 -3.91
C LYS A 210 10.30 11.20 -2.97
N ILE A 211 11.50 11.00 -2.47
CA ILE A 211 11.77 10.07 -1.37
C ILE A 211 11.19 10.69 -0.10
N ILE A 212 10.46 9.90 0.68
CA ILE A 212 9.84 10.28 1.94
C ILE A 212 10.30 9.28 3.00
N ALA A 213 10.95 9.79 4.04
CA ALA A 213 11.34 9.05 5.23
C ALA A 213 10.62 9.64 6.45
N THR A 214 9.95 8.79 7.22
CA THR A 214 9.22 9.16 8.43
C THR A 214 9.69 8.30 9.59
N ASP A 215 10.03 8.91 10.73
CA ASP A 215 10.28 8.19 11.98
C ASP A 215 8.98 7.96 12.77
N LYS A 216 9.05 7.15 13.84
CA LYS A 216 7.91 6.89 14.72
C LYS A 216 7.38 8.13 15.44
N ALA A 217 8.20 9.16 15.62
CA ALA A 217 7.79 10.43 16.22
C ALA A 217 7.01 11.33 15.24
N GLY A 218 6.92 10.93 13.96
CA GLY A 218 6.26 11.65 12.89
C GLY A 218 7.12 12.76 12.26
N ASN A 219 8.43 12.78 12.50
CA ASN A 219 9.34 13.65 11.76
C ASN A 219 9.53 13.14 10.34
N ILE A 220 9.41 14.05 9.38
CA ILE A 220 9.45 13.72 7.95
C ILE A 220 10.63 14.43 7.27
N SER A 221 11.43 13.65 6.56
CA SER A 221 12.42 14.11 5.58
C SER A 221 11.94 13.81 4.16
N LYS A 222 12.15 14.75 3.24
CA LYS A 222 11.77 14.61 1.83
C LYS A 222 12.90 15.05 0.93
N GLU A 223 13.22 14.26 -0.08
CA GLU A 223 14.24 14.58 -1.08
C GLU A 223 13.71 14.33 -2.49
N SER A 224 13.93 15.25 -3.43
CA SER A 224 13.38 15.14 -4.79
C SER A 224 14.37 14.44 -5.72
N VAL A 225 13.95 13.36 -6.35
CA VAL A 225 14.78 12.66 -7.33
C VAL A 225 14.74 13.42 -8.65
N ARG A 226 15.89 13.94 -9.08
CA ARG A 226 15.99 14.80 -10.26
C ARG A 226 16.44 13.99 -11.48
N PHE A 227 15.52 13.83 -12.42
CA PHE A 227 15.78 13.24 -13.72
C PHE A 227 15.66 14.29 -14.82
N TYR A 228 16.44 14.15 -15.89
CA TYR A 228 16.10 14.74 -17.17
C TYR A 228 14.87 14.04 -17.74
N LEU A 229 13.74 14.75 -17.76
CA LEU A 229 12.47 14.21 -18.26
C LEU A 229 12.46 14.26 -19.79
N LYS A 230 12.50 13.09 -20.43
CA LYS A 230 12.41 12.99 -21.88
C LYS A 230 11.02 12.53 -22.28
N ASN A 231 10.24 13.45 -22.84
CA ASN A 231 8.95 13.10 -23.40
C ASN A 231 9.11 12.14 -24.61
N ARG A 232 8.13 11.27 -24.81
CA ARG A 232 8.01 10.35 -25.95
C ARG A 232 6.57 10.37 -26.45
N LYS A 233 6.42 10.57 -27.75
CA LYS A 233 5.12 10.43 -28.42
C LYS A 233 4.94 8.98 -28.82
N TYR A 234 3.83 8.39 -28.40
CA TYR A 234 3.43 7.05 -28.77
C TYR A 234 2.50 7.07 -29.97
N ARG A 235 2.36 5.91 -30.62
CA ARG A 235 1.43 5.71 -31.73
C ARG A 235 0.00 5.93 -31.23
N VAL A 236 -0.84 6.49 -32.09
CA VAL A 236 -2.29 6.57 -31.88
C VAL A 236 -2.95 5.84 -33.04
N SER A 237 -3.76 4.84 -32.74
CA SER A 237 -4.39 3.97 -33.72
C SER A 237 -5.91 4.10 -33.65
N LYS A 238 -6.56 4.24 -34.80
CA LYS A 238 -8.02 4.22 -34.92
C LYS A 238 -8.44 2.89 -35.55
N ILE A 239 -9.06 2.02 -34.76
CA ILE A 239 -9.41 0.66 -35.13
C ILE A 239 -10.90 0.59 -35.42
N ASN A 240 -11.27 0.26 -36.66
CA ASN A 240 -12.67 0.04 -37.02
C ASN A 240 -13.05 -1.41 -36.67
N LEU A 241 -13.99 -1.56 -35.74
CA LEU A 241 -14.56 -2.84 -35.35
C LEU A 241 -15.43 -3.38 -36.48
N LYS A 242 -15.31 -4.69 -36.72
CA LYS A 242 -16.07 -5.44 -37.72
C LYS A 242 -16.97 -6.44 -37.02
N ASP A 243 -18.12 -6.73 -37.61
CA ASP A 243 -19.11 -7.66 -37.04
C ASP A 243 -18.50 -9.04 -36.76
N ASN A 244 -17.67 -9.56 -37.68
CA ASN A 244 -17.00 -10.85 -37.50
C ASN A 244 -16.06 -10.90 -36.28
N PHE A 245 -15.48 -9.78 -35.86
CA PHE A 245 -14.67 -9.70 -34.65
C PHE A 245 -15.55 -9.67 -33.39
N LEU A 246 -16.64 -8.91 -33.45
CA LEU A 246 -17.61 -8.77 -32.35
C LEU A 246 -18.37 -10.08 -32.08
N ASP A 247 -18.76 -10.78 -33.14
CA ASP A 247 -19.55 -12.01 -33.08
C ASP A 247 -18.70 -13.28 -32.98
N GLY A 248 -17.39 -13.18 -33.26
CA GLY A 248 -16.43 -14.27 -33.07
C GLY A 248 -15.73 -14.15 -31.72
N LYS A 249 -14.44 -13.77 -31.75
CA LYS A 249 -13.54 -13.81 -30.59
C LYS A 249 -14.08 -13.07 -29.34
N ILE A 250 -14.76 -11.94 -29.53
CA ILE A 250 -15.36 -11.19 -28.42
C ILE A 250 -16.55 -11.95 -27.81
N ALA A 251 -17.39 -12.56 -28.64
CA ALA A 251 -18.50 -13.37 -28.18
C ALA A 251 -18.03 -14.58 -27.36
N ASP A 252 -17.01 -15.28 -27.84
CA ASP A 252 -16.41 -16.44 -27.16
C ASP A 252 -15.87 -16.03 -25.79
N LEU A 253 -15.03 -14.99 -25.75
CA LEU A 253 -14.39 -14.55 -24.52
C LEU A 253 -15.40 -13.97 -23.52
N ALA A 254 -16.42 -13.25 -23.99
CA ALA A 254 -17.48 -12.76 -23.11
C ALA A 254 -18.25 -13.90 -22.47
N SER A 255 -18.53 -14.97 -23.23
CA SER A 255 -19.25 -16.15 -22.73
C SER A 255 -18.43 -16.94 -21.71
N GLU A 256 -17.10 -16.96 -21.85
CA GLU A 256 -16.18 -17.56 -20.87
C GLU A 256 -16.15 -16.75 -19.56
N LEU A 257 -16.15 -15.40 -19.65
CA LEU A 257 -15.86 -14.53 -18.52
C LEU A 257 -17.09 -13.95 -17.81
N SER A 258 -18.29 -14.06 -18.39
CA SER A 258 -19.51 -13.50 -17.82
C SER A 258 -20.74 -14.37 -18.05
N GLN A 259 -21.44 -14.71 -16.96
CA GLN A 259 -22.71 -15.45 -16.99
C GLN A 259 -23.82 -14.67 -17.71
N ASN A 260 -23.72 -13.34 -17.76
CA ASN A 260 -24.72 -12.46 -18.38
C ASN A 260 -24.39 -12.11 -19.83
N ALA A 261 -23.33 -12.69 -20.41
CA ALA A 261 -22.88 -12.35 -21.77
C ALA A 261 -23.97 -12.52 -22.85
N SER A 262 -24.87 -13.49 -22.68
CA SER A 262 -25.98 -13.76 -23.59
C SER A 262 -27.06 -12.67 -23.61
N SER A 263 -27.12 -11.84 -22.57
CA SER A 263 -28.04 -10.69 -22.49
C SER A 263 -27.45 -9.40 -23.08
N MET A 264 -26.16 -9.38 -23.40
CA MET A 264 -25.45 -8.21 -23.92
C MET A 264 -25.46 -8.20 -25.45
N THR A 265 -25.63 -7.01 -26.03
CA THR A 265 -25.39 -6.77 -27.46
C THR A 265 -23.90 -7.02 -27.82
N PRO A 266 -23.55 -7.23 -29.11
CA PRO A 266 -22.16 -7.38 -29.51
C PRO A 266 -21.25 -6.23 -29.07
N LEU A 267 -21.75 -4.99 -29.11
CA LEU A 267 -20.99 -3.83 -28.69
C LEU A 267 -20.83 -3.75 -27.16
N GLU A 268 -21.86 -4.12 -26.39
CA GLU A 268 -21.77 -4.20 -24.93
C GLU A 268 -20.78 -5.27 -24.47
N ARG A 269 -20.76 -6.44 -25.13
CA ARG A 269 -19.75 -7.48 -24.88
C ARG A 269 -18.34 -6.95 -25.14
N PHE A 270 -18.14 -6.24 -26.25
CA PHE A 270 -16.84 -5.63 -26.55
C PHE A 270 -16.42 -4.63 -25.48
N LYS A 271 -17.31 -3.73 -25.04
CA LYS A 271 -17.00 -2.75 -24.00
C LYS A 271 -16.69 -3.42 -22.66
N PHE A 272 -17.47 -4.42 -22.26
CA PHE A 272 -17.23 -5.21 -21.06
C PHE A 272 -15.81 -5.83 -21.08
N ILE A 273 -15.43 -6.48 -22.18
CA ILE A 273 -14.09 -7.06 -22.33
C ILE A 273 -13.00 -5.98 -22.32
N ASN A 274 -13.17 -4.92 -23.11
CA ASN A 274 -12.11 -3.94 -23.32
C ASN A 274 -11.92 -2.97 -22.14
N GLU A 275 -12.95 -2.74 -21.33
CA GLU A 275 -12.95 -1.76 -20.23
C GLU A 275 -12.94 -2.43 -18.86
N ASP A 276 -13.88 -3.33 -18.57
CA ASP A 276 -14.06 -3.88 -17.22
C ASP A 276 -13.14 -5.08 -16.98
N VAL A 277 -13.12 -6.05 -17.89
CA VAL A 277 -12.22 -7.21 -17.78
C VAL A 277 -10.76 -6.75 -17.82
N ARG A 278 -10.40 -5.85 -18.75
CA ARG A 278 -9.06 -5.27 -18.84
C ARG A 278 -8.63 -4.64 -17.51
N ARG A 279 -9.47 -3.79 -16.91
CA ARG A 279 -9.19 -3.13 -15.62
C ARG A 279 -8.97 -4.16 -14.52
N GLY A 280 -9.82 -5.18 -14.43
CA GLY A 280 -9.65 -6.26 -13.47
C GLY A 280 -8.34 -7.05 -13.66
N ASN A 281 -7.97 -7.35 -14.91
CA ASN A 281 -6.71 -8.03 -15.21
C ASN A 281 -5.50 -7.17 -14.82
N GLU A 282 -5.52 -5.87 -15.14
CA GLU A 282 -4.46 -4.93 -14.79
C GLU A 282 -4.33 -4.72 -13.27
N GLU A 283 -5.43 -4.75 -12.52
CA GLU A 283 -5.41 -4.71 -11.05
C GLU A 283 -4.74 -5.95 -10.44
N ILE A 284 -5.01 -7.14 -10.98
CA ILE A 284 -4.35 -8.39 -10.58
C ILE A 284 -2.85 -8.30 -10.85
N ILE A 285 -2.47 -7.92 -12.08
CA ILE A 285 -1.07 -7.77 -12.49
C ILE A 285 -0.35 -6.77 -11.58
N LYS A 286 -0.93 -5.59 -11.37
CA LYS A 286 -0.37 -4.54 -10.51
C LYS A 286 -0.19 -5.01 -9.07
N LYS A 287 -1.15 -5.76 -8.51
CA LYS A 287 -1.07 -6.31 -7.15
C LYS A 287 0.09 -7.30 -7.01
N ILE A 288 0.28 -8.17 -8.00
CA ILE A 288 1.34 -9.20 -7.98
C ILE A 288 2.72 -8.54 -8.17
N THR A 289 2.82 -7.60 -9.10
CA THR A 289 4.09 -6.99 -9.54
C THR A 289 4.49 -5.74 -8.75
N SER A 290 3.82 -5.41 -7.65
CA SER A 290 4.18 -4.27 -6.78
C SER A 290 5.13 -4.62 -5.63
N LYS A 291 5.55 -5.88 -5.49
CA LYS A 291 6.42 -6.31 -4.38
C LYS A 291 7.89 -6.03 -4.69
N VAL A 292 8.68 -5.83 -3.65
CA VAL A 292 10.14 -5.71 -3.74
C VAL A 292 10.81 -6.62 -2.70
N PRO A 293 12.03 -7.11 -2.95
CA PRO A 293 12.78 -7.84 -1.93
C PRO A 293 13.00 -6.98 -0.68
N LYS A 294 12.85 -7.61 0.49
CA LYS A 294 13.15 -6.99 1.80
C LYS A 294 14.60 -7.21 2.23
N GLU A 295 15.22 -8.26 1.70
CA GLU A 295 16.61 -8.59 1.96
C GLU A 295 17.55 -7.61 1.28
N ARG A 296 18.72 -7.43 1.87
CA ARG A 296 19.75 -6.55 1.30
C ARG A 296 20.22 -7.12 -0.03
N MET A 297 20.22 -6.26 -1.03
CA MET A 297 20.76 -6.56 -2.34
C MET A 297 22.23 -6.16 -2.40
N GLU A 298 23.09 -7.16 -2.64
CA GLU A 298 24.52 -6.95 -2.88
C GLU A 298 24.83 -6.64 -4.36
N SER A 299 24.05 -7.22 -5.28
CA SER A 299 24.20 -7.00 -6.71
C SER A 299 22.88 -7.17 -7.45
N PHE A 300 22.77 -6.51 -8.60
CA PHE A 300 21.65 -6.64 -9.52
C PHE A 300 22.22 -6.77 -10.92
N SER A 301 21.87 -7.86 -11.61
CA SER A 301 22.35 -8.11 -12.97
C SER A 301 21.24 -8.77 -13.76
N VAL A 302 20.93 -8.18 -14.91
CA VAL A 302 20.04 -8.75 -15.91
C VAL A 302 20.69 -8.61 -17.29
N THR A 303 20.46 -9.58 -18.15
CA THR A 303 20.78 -9.49 -19.56
C THR A 303 19.57 -8.97 -20.35
N PRO A 304 19.78 -8.42 -21.55
CA PRO A 304 18.68 -7.98 -22.40
C PRO A 304 17.59 -9.05 -22.57
N PHE A 305 16.33 -8.64 -22.43
CA PHE A 305 15.20 -9.57 -22.52
C PHE A 305 14.85 -9.89 -23.97
N TYR A 306 15.10 -11.12 -24.41
CA TYR A 306 14.73 -11.63 -25.72
C TYR A 306 13.97 -12.94 -25.57
N PRO A 307 12.66 -12.88 -25.26
CA PRO A 307 11.90 -14.04 -24.84
C PRO A 307 11.53 -14.99 -25.99
N LEU A 308 11.63 -14.54 -27.23
CA LEU A 308 11.23 -15.29 -28.41
C LEU A 308 12.30 -15.18 -29.52
N LYS A 309 12.84 -16.32 -29.95
CA LYS A 309 13.84 -16.37 -31.03
C LYS A 309 13.19 -16.12 -32.40
N ASN A 310 13.88 -15.40 -33.27
CA ASN A 310 13.46 -15.10 -34.65
C ASN A 310 12.06 -14.47 -34.75
N ALA A 311 11.65 -13.72 -33.73
CA ALA A 311 10.34 -13.09 -33.69
C ALA A 311 10.34 -11.73 -34.38
N ALA A 312 9.19 -11.38 -34.96
CA ALA A 312 8.93 -10.05 -35.50
C ALA A 312 7.98 -9.29 -34.56
N ALA A 313 8.28 -8.02 -34.29
CA ALA A 313 7.38 -7.15 -33.56
C ALA A 313 6.18 -6.77 -34.45
N VAL A 314 4.97 -7.07 -33.99
CA VAL A 314 3.71 -6.83 -34.72
C VAL A 314 2.86 -5.72 -34.09
N ALA A 315 3.08 -5.40 -32.81
CA ALA A 315 2.55 -4.21 -32.16
C ALA A 315 3.52 -3.70 -31.09
N SER A 316 3.56 -2.38 -30.90
CA SER A 316 4.51 -1.71 -30.01
C SER A 316 3.86 -1.19 -28.74
N PHE A 317 4.66 -1.06 -27.68
CA PHE A 317 4.27 -0.48 -26.41
C PHE A 317 3.79 0.96 -26.53
N GLY A 318 2.79 1.30 -25.72
CA GLY A 318 2.22 2.64 -25.58
C GLY A 318 1.24 3.05 -26.67
N ASP A 319 0.93 2.19 -27.65
CA ASP A 319 -0.05 2.49 -28.70
C ASP A 319 -1.44 2.78 -28.09
N HIS A 320 -1.92 4.00 -28.27
CA HIS A 320 -3.22 4.44 -27.80
C HIS A 320 -4.27 4.12 -28.87
N ARG A 321 -5.08 3.11 -28.59
CA ARG A 321 -6.06 2.55 -29.53
C ARG A 321 -7.44 3.13 -29.24
N PHE A 322 -8.03 3.78 -30.23
CA PHE A 322 -9.43 4.21 -30.25
C PHE A 322 -10.23 3.26 -31.13
N TYR A 323 -11.28 2.66 -30.59
CA TYR A 323 -12.13 1.72 -31.31
C TYR A 323 -13.37 2.44 -31.82
N ARG A 324 -13.70 2.20 -33.09
CA ARG A 324 -14.86 2.78 -33.76
C ARG A 324 -15.79 1.70 -34.29
N TYR A 325 -17.08 1.91 -34.15
CA TYR A 325 -18.11 1.08 -34.75
C TYR A 325 -19.16 1.98 -35.40
N GLN A 326 -19.52 1.69 -36.66
CA GLN A 326 -20.47 2.50 -37.44
C GLN A 326 -20.15 4.01 -37.42
N ASN A 327 -18.88 4.37 -37.60
CA ASN A 327 -18.33 5.73 -37.59
C ASN A 327 -18.33 6.46 -36.23
N SER A 328 -18.81 5.85 -35.15
CA SER A 328 -18.74 6.41 -33.80
C SER A 328 -17.61 5.78 -33.01
N GLU A 329 -16.91 6.57 -32.20
CA GLU A 329 -15.97 6.04 -31.22
C GLU A 329 -16.75 5.38 -30.08
N VAL A 330 -16.33 4.18 -29.67
CA VAL A 330 -17.09 3.34 -28.72
C VAL A 330 -16.30 2.93 -27.49
N SER A 331 -14.97 2.89 -27.59
CA SER A 331 -14.07 2.54 -26.48
C SER A 331 -12.62 2.90 -26.84
N GLN A 332 -11.72 2.81 -25.87
CA GLN A 332 -10.29 3.01 -26.05
C GLN A 332 -9.46 2.06 -25.17
N SER A 333 -8.18 1.88 -25.48
CA SER A 333 -7.23 1.12 -24.66
C SER A 333 -5.80 1.55 -24.94
N PHE A 334 -4.88 1.30 -24.01
CA PHE A 334 -3.44 1.36 -24.26
C PHE A 334 -2.87 -0.04 -24.49
N HIS A 335 -1.95 -0.15 -25.43
CA HIS A 335 -1.17 -1.37 -25.59
C HIS A 335 0.05 -1.32 -24.68
N VAL A 336 -0.02 -2.01 -23.55
CA VAL A 336 0.99 -1.92 -22.48
C VAL A 336 2.09 -2.97 -22.57
N GLY A 337 2.37 -3.51 -23.76
CA GLY A 337 3.45 -4.48 -23.98
C GLY A 337 4.00 -4.43 -25.40
N LEU A 338 4.79 -5.44 -25.75
CA LEU A 338 5.35 -5.67 -27.08
C LEU A 338 4.80 -6.99 -27.62
N ASP A 339 4.09 -6.93 -28.75
CA ASP A 339 3.56 -8.15 -29.37
C ASP A 339 4.60 -8.71 -30.35
N LEU A 340 4.98 -9.97 -30.14
CA LEU A 340 6.01 -10.68 -30.89
C LEU A 340 5.41 -11.92 -31.56
N ALA A 341 5.46 -11.98 -32.88
CA ALA A 341 5.00 -13.14 -33.66
C ALA A 341 6.18 -14.00 -34.12
N SER A 342 6.01 -15.32 -34.07
CA SER A 342 6.96 -16.33 -34.58
C SER A 342 6.18 -17.49 -35.21
N THR A 343 6.78 -18.66 -35.36
CA THR A 343 6.04 -19.89 -35.69
C THR A 343 5.03 -20.22 -34.59
N ALA A 344 3.91 -20.82 -34.95
CA ALA A 344 2.89 -21.21 -33.97
C ALA A 344 3.47 -22.11 -32.86
N GLU A 345 2.97 -21.93 -31.64
CA GLU A 345 3.45 -22.59 -30.41
C GLU A 345 4.97 -22.44 -30.16
N ALA A 346 5.56 -21.33 -30.59
CA ALA A 346 6.98 -21.06 -30.37
C ALA A 346 7.32 -21.07 -28.88
N THR A 347 8.48 -21.65 -28.55
CA THR A 347 8.95 -21.74 -27.17
C THR A 347 9.39 -20.37 -26.66
N ILE A 348 8.81 -19.96 -25.52
CA ILE A 348 9.14 -18.76 -24.78
C ILE A 348 10.25 -19.08 -23.78
N LEU A 349 11.32 -18.29 -23.78
CA LEU A 349 12.45 -18.42 -22.85
C LEU A 349 12.45 -17.27 -21.84
N SER A 350 12.84 -17.56 -20.60
CA SER A 350 13.22 -16.50 -19.66
C SER A 350 14.67 -16.09 -19.91
N SER A 351 14.92 -14.87 -20.36
CA SER A 351 16.29 -14.39 -20.62
C SER A 351 17.13 -14.19 -19.36
N ASN A 352 16.49 -14.20 -18.18
CA ASN A 352 17.15 -14.01 -16.89
C ASN A 352 16.64 -15.02 -15.86
N GLU A 353 17.42 -15.17 -14.79
CA GLU A 353 16.94 -15.87 -13.61
C GLU A 353 15.81 -15.11 -12.91
N GLY A 354 14.96 -15.82 -12.19
CA GLY A 354 13.86 -15.21 -11.46
C GLY A 354 12.92 -16.24 -10.88
N LYS A 355 11.82 -15.77 -10.30
CA LYS A 355 10.81 -16.61 -9.67
C LYS A 355 9.45 -16.45 -10.32
N VAL A 356 8.78 -17.54 -10.62
CA VAL A 356 7.40 -17.50 -11.12
C VAL A 356 6.48 -17.00 -10.01
N VAL A 357 5.80 -15.88 -10.24
CA VAL A 357 4.89 -15.25 -9.27
C VAL A 357 3.43 -15.28 -9.72
N PHE A 358 3.16 -15.69 -10.96
CA PHE A 358 1.83 -15.91 -11.52
C PHE A 358 1.92 -16.86 -12.71
N ALA A 359 1.00 -17.82 -12.83
CA ALA A 359 0.93 -18.77 -13.96
C ALA A 359 -0.51 -19.32 -14.06
N GLU A 360 -1.44 -18.45 -14.46
CA GLU A 360 -2.89 -18.75 -14.49
C GLU A 360 -3.58 -17.99 -15.64
N GLN A 361 -4.81 -18.39 -15.97
CA GLN A 361 -5.69 -17.66 -16.89
C GLN A 361 -6.05 -16.27 -16.33
N ASN A 362 -5.87 -15.20 -17.12
CA ASN A 362 -6.09 -13.82 -16.72
C ASN A 362 -6.82 -13.00 -17.81
N GLY A 363 -8.08 -13.35 -18.05
CA GLY A 363 -8.99 -12.60 -18.92
C GLY A 363 -8.41 -12.31 -20.31
N ILE A 364 -8.23 -11.02 -20.63
CA ILE A 364 -7.72 -10.63 -21.95
C ILE A 364 -6.28 -11.10 -22.21
N TYR A 365 -5.48 -11.33 -21.18
CA TYR A 365 -4.11 -11.84 -21.33
C TYR A 365 -4.08 -13.35 -21.56
N GLY A 366 -5.22 -14.05 -21.41
CA GLY A 366 -5.28 -15.51 -21.53
C GLY A 366 -4.39 -16.19 -20.49
N GLU A 367 -3.76 -17.30 -20.86
CA GLU A 367 -2.81 -17.99 -20.00
C GLU A 367 -1.58 -17.09 -19.82
N ASN A 368 -1.48 -16.54 -18.62
CA ASN A 368 -0.57 -15.47 -18.30
C ASN A 368 0.47 -15.92 -17.28
N LEU A 369 1.74 -15.79 -17.66
CA LEU A 369 2.91 -16.09 -16.84
C LEU A 369 3.59 -14.78 -16.43
N ILE A 370 3.94 -14.64 -15.16
CA ILE A 370 4.72 -13.50 -14.64
C ILE A 370 5.91 -14.01 -13.83
N ILE A 371 7.10 -13.48 -14.15
CA ILE A 371 8.37 -13.82 -13.48
C ILE A 371 8.93 -12.56 -12.81
N ALA A 372 9.38 -12.70 -11.55
CA ALA A 372 10.05 -11.66 -10.78
C ALA A 372 11.57 -11.79 -10.88
N HIS A 373 12.28 -10.69 -11.17
CA HIS A 373 13.74 -10.66 -11.39
C HIS A 373 14.51 -9.88 -10.31
N GLY A 374 13.86 -9.50 -9.21
CA GLY A 374 14.44 -8.64 -8.16
C GLY A 374 14.23 -7.14 -8.45
N LEU A 375 14.51 -6.28 -7.46
CA LEU A 375 14.26 -4.82 -7.48
C LEU A 375 12.85 -4.36 -7.88
N GLY A 376 11.87 -5.25 -7.82
CA GLY A 376 10.53 -4.98 -8.33
C GLY A 376 10.44 -4.95 -9.86
N LEU A 377 11.42 -5.53 -10.57
CA LEU A 377 11.37 -5.81 -12.00
C LEU A 377 10.65 -7.14 -12.25
N TYR A 378 9.71 -7.12 -13.19
CA TYR A 378 8.95 -8.28 -13.61
C TYR A 378 8.85 -8.35 -15.13
N THR A 379 8.76 -9.57 -15.66
CA THR A 379 8.34 -9.80 -17.04
C THR A 379 6.99 -10.51 -17.07
N LEU A 380 6.15 -10.12 -18.02
CA LEU A 380 4.84 -10.69 -18.26
C LEU A 380 4.81 -11.36 -19.64
N TYR A 381 4.24 -12.55 -19.70
CA TYR A 381 4.02 -13.33 -20.92
C TYR A 381 2.54 -13.64 -21.04
N GLY A 382 1.86 -13.03 -21.99
CA GLY A 382 0.45 -13.26 -22.29
C GLY A 382 0.23 -14.15 -23.50
N HIS A 383 -1.01 -14.61 -23.63
CA HIS A 383 -1.53 -15.44 -24.71
C HIS A 383 -0.85 -16.82 -24.83
N CYS A 384 -0.34 -17.38 -23.74
CA CYS A 384 0.35 -18.67 -23.80
C CYS A 384 -0.60 -19.80 -24.20
N SER A 385 -0.09 -20.85 -24.85
CA SER A 385 -0.86 -22.09 -25.07
C SER A 385 -0.65 -23.10 -23.93
N ASN A 386 0.54 -23.08 -23.32
CA ASN A 386 0.93 -23.99 -22.25
C ASN A 386 2.06 -23.39 -21.41
N PHE A 387 2.04 -23.61 -20.10
CA PHE A 387 3.16 -23.33 -19.21
C PHE A 387 4.12 -24.53 -19.12
N LEU A 388 5.42 -24.24 -19.05
CA LEU A 388 6.48 -25.23 -18.84
C LEU A 388 7.09 -25.11 -17.42
N VAL A 389 6.53 -24.22 -16.61
CA VAL A 389 6.88 -23.94 -15.21
C VAL A 389 5.60 -23.73 -14.42
N SER A 390 5.68 -23.84 -13.10
CA SER A 390 4.58 -23.65 -12.17
C SER A 390 4.80 -22.45 -11.25
N LEU A 391 3.71 -21.96 -10.63
CA LEU A 391 3.79 -20.92 -9.62
C LEU A 391 4.78 -21.31 -8.50
N GLY A 392 5.72 -20.41 -8.20
CA GLY A 392 6.73 -20.61 -7.17
C GLY A 392 8.06 -21.18 -7.66
N ASP A 393 8.13 -21.67 -8.91
CA ASP A 393 9.36 -22.20 -9.48
C ASP A 393 10.45 -21.12 -9.59
N GLU A 394 11.69 -21.51 -9.30
CA GLU A 394 12.88 -20.74 -9.65
C GLU A 394 13.27 -21.06 -11.10
N VAL A 395 13.43 -20.01 -11.90
CA VAL A 395 13.73 -20.07 -13.33
C VAL A 395 15.18 -19.67 -13.54
N LYS A 396 15.89 -20.42 -14.38
CA LYS A 396 17.26 -20.11 -14.79
C LYS A 396 17.27 -19.30 -16.08
N LYS A 397 18.39 -18.62 -16.31
CA LYS A 397 18.67 -17.98 -17.60
C LYS A 397 18.49 -18.96 -18.77
N ASP A 398 17.83 -18.49 -19.82
CA ASP A 398 17.51 -19.20 -21.07
C ASP A 398 16.65 -20.46 -20.91
N GLN A 399 16.00 -20.63 -19.75
CA GLN A 399 15.09 -21.74 -19.49
C GLN A 399 13.77 -21.56 -20.28
N PRO A 400 13.26 -22.62 -20.94
CA PRO A 400 11.90 -22.65 -21.47
C PRO A 400 10.86 -22.50 -20.36
N VAL A 401 9.93 -21.57 -20.53
CA VAL A 401 8.91 -21.26 -19.50
C VAL A 401 7.47 -21.38 -19.98
N ALA A 402 7.23 -21.21 -21.27
CA ALA A 402 5.89 -21.34 -21.85
C ALA A 402 5.99 -21.55 -23.38
N LYS A 403 4.85 -21.72 -24.03
CA LYS A 403 4.70 -21.65 -25.48
C LYS A 403 3.72 -20.54 -25.87
N THR A 404 3.95 -19.87 -26.99
CA THR A 404 3.00 -18.89 -27.54
C THR A 404 1.69 -19.57 -27.93
N GLY A 405 0.62 -18.80 -28.06
CA GLY A 405 -0.71 -19.33 -28.33
C GLY A 405 -1.74 -18.26 -28.65
N VAL A 406 -3.01 -18.61 -28.47
CA VAL A 406 -4.18 -17.78 -28.87
C VAL A 406 -5.21 -17.59 -27.75
N THR A 407 -4.84 -17.91 -26.51
CA THR A 407 -5.73 -17.76 -25.33
C THR A 407 -5.98 -16.29 -25.01
N GLY A 408 -7.11 -15.98 -24.36
CA GLY A 408 -7.49 -14.60 -24.08
C GLY A 408 -7.81 -13.82 -25.35
N LEU A 409 -7.57 -12.51 -25.37
CA LEU A 409 -7.89 -11.64 -26.50
C LEU A 409 -6.76 -11.59 -27.55
N ALA A 410 -6.47 -12.74 -28.17
CA ALA A 410 -5.51 -12.87 -29.27
C ALA A 410 -6.22 -13.17 -30.60
N LEU A 411 -5.85 -12.45 -31.67
CA LEU A 411 -6.38 -12.64 -33.03
C LEU A 411 -5.59 -13.68 -33.86
N GLY A 412 -4.43 -14.09 -33.37
CA GLY A 412 -3.53 -15.06 -33.98
C GLY A 412 -2.43 -15.41 -32.99
N ASP A 413 -1.62 -16.43 -33.30
CA ASP A 413 -0.54 -16.87 -32.41
C ASP A 413 0.54 -15.78 -32.30
N HIS A 414 0.72 -15.26 -31.09
CA HIS A 414 1.79 -14.33 -30.75
C HIS A 414 2.04 -14.32 -29.24
N LEU A 415 3.20 -13.79 -28.85
CA LEU A 415 3.51 -13.45 -27.46
C LEU A 415 3.16 -11.99 -27.21
N HIS A 416 2.36 -11.72 -26.18
CA HIS A 416 2.32 -10.40 -25.55
C HIS A 416 3.39 -10.32 -24.45
N PHE A 417 4.45 -9.54 -24.68
CA PHE A 417 5.57 -9.39 -23.74
C PHE A 417 5.52 -8.05 -23.01
N GLY A 418 5.29 -8.09 -21.70
CA GLY A 418 5.29 -6.92 -20.82
C GLY A 418 6.53 -6.87 -19.93
N VAL A 419 6.93 -5.66 -19.53
CA VAL A 419 7.95 -5.45 -18.50
C VAL A 419 7.38 -4.47 -17.49
N LEU A 420 7.43 -4.83 -16.22
CA LEU A 420 6.85 -4.03 -15.15
C LEU A 420 7.88 -3.66 -14.11
N VAL A 421 7.78 -2.43 -13.62
CA VAL A 421 8.53 -1.93 -12.47
C VAL A 421 7.54 -1.55 -11.38
N GLN A 422 7.52 -2.34 -10.31
CA GLN A 422 6.65 -2.16 -9.15
C GLN A 422 5.17 -1.92 -9.49
N GLY A 423 4.64 -2.67 -10.47
CA GLY A 423 3.23 -2.59 -10.86
C GLY A 423 2.91 -1.54 -11.92
N ILE A 424 3.92 -0.90 -12.51
CA ILE A 424 3.78 -0.01 -13.65
C ILE A 424 4.41 -0.67 -14.87
N GLU A 425 3.63 -0.84 -15.93
CA GLU A 425 4.11 -1.28 -17.25
C GLU A 425 5.07 -0.23 -17.83
N VAL A 426 6.23 -0.70 -18.27
CA VAL A 426 7.27 0.11 -18.89
C VAL A 426 7.66 -0.46 -20.23
N ARG A 427 8.22 0.39 -21.06
CA ARG A 427 8.63 0.08 -22.42
C ARG A 427 9.62 -1.10 -22.44
N PRO A 428 9.24 -2.27 -22.98
CA PRO A 428 10.11 -3.44 -23.01
C PRO A 428 11.43 -3.16 -23.70
N GLU A 429 11.45 -2.38 -24.77
CA GLU A 429 12.66 -2.16 -25.57
C GLU A 429 13.79 -1.43 -24.82
N GLU A 430 13.52 -0.75 -23.71
CA GLU A 430 14.60 -0.25 -22.82
C GLU A 430 15.35 -1.42 -22.17
N TRP A 431 14.62 -2.42 -21.70
CA TRP A 431 15.14 -3.63 -21.08
C TRP A 431 15.70 -4.65 -22.10
N MET A 432 15.42 -4.45 -23.39
CA MET A 432 16.02 -5.21 -24.49
C MET A 432 17.32 -4.58 -25.01
N ASP A 433 17.69 -3.39 -24.55
CA ASP A 433 18.87 -2.66 -25.03
C ASP A 433 20.01 -2.77 -24.00
N SER A 434 21.10 -3.46 -24.37
CA SER A 434 22.27 -3.64 -23.51
C SER A 434 22.94 -2.32 -23.13
N SER A 435 22.98 -1.36 -24.04
CA SER A 435 23.59 -0.05 -23.78
C SER A 435 22.72 0.74 -22.80
N TRP A 436 21.39 0.67 -22.96
CA TRP A 436 20.48 1.29 -22.02
C TRP A 436 20.62 0.71 -20.61
N LEU A 437 20.67 -0.61 -20.47
CA LEU A 437 20.87 -1.29 -19.18
C LEU A 437 22.19 -0.85 -18.53
N GLN A 438 23.27 -0.82 -19.30
CA GLN A 438 24.57 -0.40 -18.81
C GLN A 438 24.56 1.06 -18.32
N ASP A 439 24.01 1.97 -19.11
CA ASP A 439 24.07 3.40 -18.83
C ASP A 439 23.11 3.84 -17.72
N ASN A 440 21.89 3.28 -17.71
CA ASN A 440 20.81 3.77 -16.86
C ASN A 440 20.65 2.96 -15.58
N ILE A 441 21.14 1.71 -15.54
CA ILE A 441 21.03 0.85 -14.36
C ILE A 441 22.42 0.53 -13.80
N PHE A 442 23.24 -0.25 -14.50
CA PHE A 442 24.45 -0.85 -13.91
C PHE A 442 25.51 0.19 -13.54
N SER A 443 25.82 1.13 -14.44
CA SER A 443 26.80 2.19 -14.15
C SER A 443 26.39 3.06 -12.97
N VAL A 444 25.08 3.29 -12.79
CA VAL A 444 24.55 4.06 -11.65
C VAL A 444 24.77 3.28 -10.35
N LEU A 445 24.45 1.99 -10.33
CA LEU A 445 24.63 1.13 -9.16
C LEU A 445 26.11 0.99 -8.78
N ASP A 446 26.98 0.73 -9.76
CA ASP A 446 28.41 0.57 -9.53
C ASP A 446 29.07 1.88 -9.06
N ALA A 447 28.70 3.02 -9.66
CA ALA A 447 29.15 4.32 -9.19
C ALA A 447 28.65 4.61 -7.76
N SER A 448 27.43 4.19 -7.42
CA SER A 448 26.88 4.35 -6.08
C SER A 448 27.69 3.57 -5.04
N LYS A 449 28.07 2.32 -5.32
CA LYS A 449 28.93 1.54 -4.43
C LYS A 449 30.27 2.23 -4.16
N LYS A 450 30.90 2.77 -5.20
CA LYS A 450 32.15 3.54 -5.08
C LYS A 450 31.99 4.82 -4.24
N ILE A 451 30.82 5.46 -4.25
CA ILE A 451 30.52 6.62 -3.39
C ILE A 451 30.29 6.16 -1.95
N ILE A 452 29.59 5.04 -1.74
CA ILE A 452 29.29 4.46 -0.42
C ILE A 452 30.55 3.91 0.28
N ASP A 453 31.58 3.54 -0.48
CA ASP A 453 32.87 3.07 0.06
C ASP A 453 33.86 4.17 0.43
N ARG A 454 33.60 5.41 0.01
CA ARG A 454 34.37 6.58 0.41
C ARG A 454 33.85 7.14 1.72
#